data_AF-A0A7W6CQ56-F1
#
_entry.id   AF-A0A7W6CQ56-F1
#
_cell.length_a   1.000
_cell.length_b   1.000
_cell.length_c   1.000
_cell.angle_alpha   90.00
_cell.angle_beta   90.00
_cell.angle_gamma   90.00
#
_symmetry.space_group_name_H-M   'P 1'
#
loop_
_entity.id
_entity.type
_entity.pdbx_description
1 polymer ?
#
loop_
_entity_poly.entity_id
_entity_poly.type
_entity_poly.pdbx_seq_one_letter_code
_entity_poly.pdbx_strand_id
1 'polypeptide(L)'
;MSAASERREAMERAKHLLQTEGVIAAVEALVSVCRDPKAPAPARSTAGTSILRAGGFFDQKNSEPEKDLSQMSMQELRDFTNRLETEKQAVLRAVEAGALEQDDEKPDVFG
;
A
#
# COMPACT_ATOMS: atom_id res chain seq x y z
N MET A 1 -14.90 -10.47 -31.55
CA MET A 1 -14.68 -10.38 -30.09
C MET A 1 -16.04 -10.47 -29.41
N SER A 2 -16.12 -10.97 -28.18
CA SER A 2 -17.39 -11.03 -27.43
C SER A 2 -17.55 -9.78 -26.58
N ALA A 3 -18.78 -9.28 -26.43
CA ALA A 3 -19.10 -8.12 -25.57
C ALA A 3 -18.58 -8.28 -24.13
N ALA A 4 -18.46 -9.53 -23.65
CA ALA A 4 -17.86 -9.82 -22.34
C ALA A 4 -16.34 -9.56 -22.30
N SER A 5 -15.61 -9.85 -23.39
CA SER A 5 -14.17 -9.55 -23.52
C SER A 5 -13.94 -8.06 -23.60
N GLU A 6 -14.73 -7.36 -24.41
CA GLU A 6 -14.63 -5.90 -24.59
C GLU A 6 -14.86 -5.15 -23.27
N ARG A 7 -15.86 -5.57 -22.47
CA ARG A 7 -16.09 -4.99 -21.14
C ARG A 7 -14.93 -5.23 -20.19
N ARG A 8 -14.35 -6.44 -20.18
CA ARG A 8 -13.21 -6.78 -19.32
C ARG A 8 -11.98 -5.94 -19.69
N GLU A 9 -11.68 -5.81 -20.98
CA GLU A 9 -10.56 -5.00 -21.47
C GLU A 9 -10.74 -3.51 -21.14
N ALA A 10 -11.97 -2.98 -21.25
CA ALA A 10 -12.26 -1.61 -20.85
C ALA A 10 -12.07 -1.41 -19.33
N MET A 11 -12.48 -2.37 -18.52
CA MET A 11 -12.31 -2.32 -17.06
C MET A 11 -10.84 -2.36 -16.65
N GLU A 12 -10.02 -3.21 -17.27
CA GLU A 12 -8.58 -3.26 -16.99
C GLU A 12 -7.87 -1.95 -17.38
N ARG A 13 -8.21 -1.37 -18.54
CA ARG A 13 -7.69 -0.04 -18.92
C ARG A 13 -8.10 1.05 -17.93
N ALA A 14 -9.38 1.07 -17.51
CA ALA A 14 -9.87 2.04 -16.55
C ALA A 14 -9.20 1.88 -15.18
N LYS A 15 -8.98 0.64 -14.74
CA LYS A 15 -8.25 0.33 -13.50
C LYS A 15 -6.81 0.84 -13.55
N HIS A 16 -6.11 0.59 -14.65
CA HIS A 16 -4.75 1.12 -14.84
C HIS A 16 -4.72 2.64 -14.75
N LEU A 17 -5.58 3.34 -15.50
CA LEU A 17 -5.67 4.81 -15.45
C LEU A 17 -6.04 5.34 -14.07
N LEU A 18 -6.94 4.66 -13.37
CA LEU A 18 -7.32 5.03 -12.00
C LEU A 18 -6.12 4.90 -11.06
N GLN A 19 -5.33 3.84 -11.19
CA GLN A 19 -4.18 3.56 -10.34
C GLN A 19 -2.96 4.45 -10.63
N THR A 20 -2.88 5.05 -11.82
CA THR A 20 -1.81 5.98 -12.20
C THR A 20 -2.23 7.44 -12.02
N GLU A 21 -3.03 7.96 -12.94
CA GLU A 21 -3.41 9.38 -13.01
C GLU A 21 -4.58 9.69 -12.07
N GLY A 22 -5.52 8.74 -11.94
CA GLY A 22 -6.71 8.92 -11.12
C GLY A 22 -6.39 9.12 -9.63
N VAL A 23 -5.37 8.43 -9.12
CA VAL A 23 -4.90 8.63 -7.73
C VAL A 23 -4.38 10.05 -7.52
N ILE A 24 -3.58 10.57 -8.45
CA ILE A 24 -3.02 11.93 -8.36
C ILE A 24 -4.16 12.97 -8.37
N ALA A 25 -5.06 12.87 -9.35
CA ALA A 25 -6.20 13.78 -9.48
C ALA A 25 -7.12 13.73 -8.24
N ALA A 26 -7.34 12.54 -7.66
CA ALA A 26 -8.12 12.40 -6.45
C ALA A 26 -7.45 13.09 -5.25
N VAL A 27 -6.14 12.94 -5.08
CA VAL A 27 -5.39 13.62 -4.01
C VAL A 27 -5.44 15.14 -4.19
N GLU A 28 -5.22 15.64 -5.40
CA GLU A 28 -5.30 17.08 -5.70
C GLU A 28 -6.68 17.66 -5.39
N ALA A 29 -7.75 16.96 -5.79
CA ALA A 29 -9.11 17.37 -5.50
C ALA A 29 -9.38 17.44 -3.98
N LEU A 30 -8.93 16.43 -3.22
CA LEU A 30 -9.07 16.43 -1.76
C LEU A 30 -8.31 17.59 -1.12
N VAL A 31 -7.08 17.86 -1.57
CA VAL A 31 -6.27 18.99 -1.10
C VAL A 31 -6.96 20.32 -1.40
N SER A 32 -7.54 20.46 -2.60
CA SER A 32 -8.31 21.66 -2.97
C SER A 32 -9.49 21.88 -2.03
N VAL A 33 -10.25 20.83 -1.70
CA VAL A 33 -11.38 20.93 -0.75
C VAL A 33 -10.91 21.34 0.64
N CYS A 34 -9.81 20.77 1.13
CA CYS A 34 -9.25 21.14 2.44
C CYS A 34 -8.82 22.61 2.51
N ARG A 35 -8.35 23.17 1.38
CA ARG A 35 -7.89 24.57 1.30
C ARG A 35 -9.01 25.57 1.03
N ASP A 36 -10.20 25.12 0.61
CA ASP A 36 -11.32 26.02 0.31
C ASP A 36 -12.04 26.47 1.60
N PRO A 37 -11.95 27.76 1.98
CA PRO A 37 -12.67 28.27 3.16
C PRO A 37 -14.19 28.30 2.97
N LYS A 38 -14.68 28.26 1.72
CA LYS A 38 -16.10 28.25 1.38
C LYS A 38 -16.69 26.84 1.33
N ALA A 39 -15.86 25.81 1.29
CA ALA A 39 -16.35 24.43 1.31
C ALA A 39 -17.10 24.13 2.63
N PRO A 40 -18.22 23.38 2.58
CA PRO A 40 -18.95 22.98 3.77
C PRO A 40 -18.06 22.23 4.77
N ALA A 41 -18.26 22.48 6.07
CA ALA A 41 -17.47 21.84 7.12
C ALA A 41 -17.41 20.30 7.03
N PRO A 42 -18.51 19.58 6.70
CA PRO A 42 -18.45 18.12 6.51
C PRO A 42 -17.51 17.71 5.37
N ALA A 43 -17.53 18.43 4.25
CA ALA A 43 -16.70 18.10 3.09
C ALA A 43 -15.21 18.24 3.41
N ARG A 44 -14.83 19.31 4.12
CA ARG A 44 -13.44 19.51 4.58
C ARG A 44 -13.00 18.44 5.58
N SER A 45 -13.89 18.07 6.50
CA SER A 45 -13.62 17.02 7.49
C SER A 45 -13.39 15.65 6.83
N THR A 46 -14.25 15.27 5.88
CA THR A 46 -14.09 14.03 5.12
C THR A 46 -12.83 14.06 4.27
N ALA A 47 -12.55 15.16 3.55
CA ALA A 47 -11.36 15.27 2.74
C ALA A 47 -10.07 15.17 3.57
N GLY A 48 -10.02 15.87 4.71
CA GLY A 48 -8.88 15.81 5.63
C GLY A 48 -8.67 14.41 6.21
N THR A 49 -9.75 13.74 6.64
CA THR A 49 -9.67 12.38 7.17
C THR A 49 -9.16 11.38 6.13
N SER A 50 -9.64 11.49 4.88
CA SER A 50 -9.20 10.63 3.78
C SER A 50 -7.71 10.80 3.47
N ILE A 51 -7.21 12.04 3.41
CA ILE A 51 -5.79 12.33 3.17
C ILE A 51 -4.93 11.75 4.29
N LEU A 52 -5.28 12.03 5.55
CA LEU A 52 -4.51 11.58 6.71
C LEU A 52 -4.48 10.04 6.82
N ARG A 53 -5.59 9.36 6.50
CA ARG A 53 -5.63 7.90 6.44
C ARG A 53 -4.75 7.35 5.30
N ALA A 54 -4.85 7.93 4.11
CA ALA A 54 -4.04 7.51 2.96
C ALA A 54 -2.54 7.73 3.21
N GLY A 55 -2.18 8.79 3.95
CA GLY A 55 -0.80 9.08 4.38
C GLY A 55 -0.31 8.26 5.57
N GLY A 56 -1.12 7.33 6.10
CA GLY A 56 -0.72 6.46 7.22
C GLY A 56 -0.74 7.12 8.60
N PHE A 57 -1.19 8.37 8.73
CA PHE A 57 -1.23 9.08 10.02
C PHE A 57 -2.24 8.49 11.02
N PHE A 58 -3.22 7.73 10.51
CA PHE A 58 -4.23 7.04 11.31
C PHE A 58 -4.11 5.52 11.22
N ASP A 59 -3.06 4.98 10.61
CA ASP A 59 -2.81 3.54 10.66
C ASP A 59 -2.30 3.21 12.07
N GLN A 60 -3.24 3.11 13.01
CA GLN A 60 -3.07 2.27 14.19
C GLN A 60 -3.12 0.82 13.69
N LYS A 61 -2.07 0.39 12.97
CA LYS A 61 -1.58 -0.94 13.29
C LYS A 61 -1.28 -0.84 14.78
N ASN A 62 -2.00 -1.61 15.58
CA ASN A 62 -1.48 -2.13 16.82
C ASN A 62 -0.21 -2.91 16.46
N SER A 63 0.84 -2.20 16.08
CA SER A 63 2.19 -2.63 16.27
C SER A 63 2.39 -2.50 17.77
N GLU A 64 1.77 -3.42 18.53
CA GLU A 64 2.51 -3.89 19.70
C GLU A 64 3.92 -4.17 19.18
N PRO A 65 4.97 -3.62 19.82
CA PRO A 65 6.32 -3.93 19.41
C PRO A 65 6.40 -5.45 19.31
N GLU A 66 6.78 -5.94 18.14
CA GLU A 66 6.92 -7.37 17.90
C GLU A 66 7.75 -7.92 19.05
N LYS A 67 7.16 -8.80 19.87
CA LYS A 67 7.82 -9.33 21.06
C LYS A 67 9.19 -9.83 20.63
N ASP A 68 10.22 -9.54 21.42
CA ASP A 68 11.51 -10.15 21.17
C ASP A 68 11.32 -11.67 21.12
N LEU A 69 12.03 -12.38 20.22
CA LEU A 69 11.88 -13.83 20.08
C LEU A 69 12.05 -14.57 21.41
N SER A 70 12.88 -14.02 22.30
CA SER A 70 13.11 -14.53 23.66
C SER A 70 11.89 -14.39 24.60
N GLN A 71 10.91 -13.56 24.24
CA GLN A 71 9.71 -13.26 25.02
C GLN A 71 8.44 -13.93 24.47
N MET A 72 8.55 -14.64 23.34
CA MET A 72 7.45 -15.39 22.75
C MET A 72 7.29 -16.75 23.42
N SER A 73 6.05 -17.15 23.70
CA SER A 73 5.74 -18.54 24.06
C SER A 73 6.01 -19.50 22.90
N MET A 74 6.09 -20.80 23.19
CA MET A 74 6.30 -21.83 22.15
C MET A 74 5.22 -21.82 21.07
N GLN A 75 3.99 -21.45 21.43
CA GLN A 75 2.88 -21.34 20.47
C GLN A 75 3.07 -20.11 19.58
N GLU A 76 3.39 -18.96 20.16
CA GLU A 76 3.66 -17.72 19.41
C GLU A 76 4.87 -17.87 18.48
N LEU A 77 5.92 -18.58 18.89
CA LEU A 77 7.07 -18.88 18.03
C LEU A 77 6.69 -19.74 16.81
N ARG A 78 5.78 -20.71 16.98
CA ARG A 78 5.27 -21.52 15.87
C ARG A 78 4.47 -20.66 14.89
N ASP A 79 3.58 -19.83 15.41
CA ASP A 79 2.75 -18.94 14.59
C ASP A 79 3.60 -17.91 13.85
N PHE A 80 4.63 -17.37 14.50
CA PHE A 80 5.64 -16.50 13.90
C PHE A 80 6.43 -17.20 12.78
N THR A 81 6.86 -18.44 13.01
CA THR A 81 7.57 -19.24 12.00
C THR A 81 6.69 -19.52 10.78
N ASN A 82 5.43 -19.90 10.98
CA ASN A 82 4.48 -20.16 9.89
C ASN A 82 4.25 -18.91 9.02
N ARG A 83 4.19 -17.74 9.65
CA ARG A 83 4.09 -16.47 8.96
C ARG A 83 5.32 -16.19 8.11
N LEU A 84 6.52 -16.30 8.70
CA LEU A 84 7.78 -16.12 8.00
C LEU A 84 7.94 -17.09 6.82
N GLU A 85 7.53 -18.35 6.99
CA GLU A 85 7.54 -19.33 5.90
C GLU A 85 6.63 -18.91 4.74
N THR A 86 5.44 -18.41 5.07
CA THR A 86 4.48 -17.91 4.06
C THR A 86 5.06 -16.71 3.30
N GLU A 87 5.64 -15.75 4.01
CA GLU A 87 6.29 -14.58 3.43
C GLU A 87 7.49 -14.98 2.56
N LYS A 88 8.34 -15.91 3.04
CA LYS A 88 9.45 -16.47 2.27
C LYS A 88 8.97 -17.08 0.96
N GLN A 89 7.91 -17.89 1.00
CA GLN A 89 7.36 -18.53 -0.21
C GLN A 89 6.78 -17.50 -1.19
N ALA A 90 6.15 -16.43 -0.69
CA ALA A 90 5.65 -15.36 -1.55
C ALA A 90 6.81 -14.60 -2.24
N VAL A 91 7.88 -14.29 -1.51
CA VAL A 91 9.09 -13.65 -2.06
C VAL A 91 9.77 -14.55 -3.08
N LEU A 92 9.95 -15.84 -2.78
CA LEU A 92 10.54 -16.80 -3.72
C LEU A 92 9.73 -16.88 -5.01
N ARG A 93 8.40 -16.94 -4.92
CA ARG A 93 7.54 -16.91 -6.12
C ARG A 93 7.66 -15.61 -6.91
N ALA A 94 7.80 -14.47 -6.24
CA ALA A 94 8.02 -13.19 -6.89
C ALA A 94 9.37 -13.12 -7.61
N VAL A 95 10.42 -13.68 -7.00
CA VAL A 95 11.76 -13.84 -7.60
C VAL A 95 11.70 -14.75 -8.83
N GLU A 96 11.07 -15.92 -8.70
CA GLU A 96 10.90 -16.89 -9.80
C GLU A 96 10.04 -16.32 -10.94
N ALA A 97 9.08 -15.45 -10.63
CA ALA A 97 8.28 -14.71 -11.60
C ALA A 97 9.02 -13.50 -12.23
N GLY A 98 10.29 -13.27 -11.89
CA GLY A 98 11.13 -12.21 -12.47
C GLY A 98 10.79 -10.79 -12.00
N ALA A 99 10.17 -10.63 -10.82
CA ALA A 99 9.62 -9.35 -10.37
C ALA A 99 10.53 -8.54 -9.41
N LEU A 100 11.85 -8.78 -9.39
CA LEU A 100 12.79 -7.95 -8.63
C LEU A 100 13.94 -7.49 -9.54
N GLU A 101 13.77 -6.33 -10.18
CA GLU A 101 14.91 -5.51 -10.60
C GLU A 101 15.56 -4.96 -9.32
N GLN A 102 16.74 -5.48 -8.98
CA GLN A 102 17.59 -4.93 -7.93
C GLN A 102 18.44 -3.81 -8.52
N ASP A 103 18.02 -2.55 -8.35
CA ASP A 103 18.95 -1.42 -8.35
C ASP A 103 19.65 -1.40 -6.98
N ASP A 104 20.69 -2.22 -6.85
CA ASP A 104 21.59 -2.23 -5.70
C ASP A 104 22.74 -1.24 -5.98
N GLU A 105 22.43 0.07 -6.02
CA GLU A 105 23.46 1.11 -6.00
C GLU A 105 23.98 1.25 -4.56
N LYS A 106 25.07 0.52 -4.27
CA LYS A 106 25.88 0.73 -3.05
C LYS A 106 26.49 2.14 -3.10
N PRO A 107 26.23 3.04 -2.16
CA PRO A 107 27.07 4.20 -1.99
C PRO A 107 28.41 3.75 -1.38
N ASP A 108 29.49 4.06 -2.08
CA ASP A 108 30.87 3.85 -1.67
C ASP A 108 31.10 4.41 -0.26
N VAL A 109 31.48 3.53 0.67
CA VAL A 109 31.94 3.93 2.00
C VAL A 109 33.47 3.79 2.00
N PHE A 110 34.14 4.94 2.13
CA PHE A 110 35.58 5.18 2.30
C PHE A 110 36.43 5.37 1.03
N GLY A 111 36.78 6.65 0.78
CA GLY A 111 37.94 7.11 0.03
C GLY A 111 38.46 8.41 0.66
#